data_AF-A0A550GHN9-F1
#
_entry.id   AF-A0A550GHN9-F1
#
_cell.length_a   1.000
_cell.length_b   1.000
_cell.length_c   1.000
_cell.angle_alpha   90.00
_cell.angle_beta   90.00
_cell.angle_gamma   90.00
#
_symmetry.space_group_name_H-M   'P 1'
#
loop_
_entity.id
_entity.type
_entity.pdbx_description
1 polymer ?
#
loop_
_entity_poly.entity_id
_entity_poly.type
_entity_poly.pdbx_seq_one_letter_code
_entity_poly.pdbx_strand_id
1 'polypeptide(L)'
;MLKIGHRGARAYEPENTLASFRRAIELGVDAVELDIRKTRDNELVVIHNADVNKTTNGNGPVNSFTLEEIQKFVTEKGEHIPTLEDVLDVVGKRVKVLVELKEPDTEKKVIELIRRKKLMDDVILISFDEN
;
A
#
# COMPACT_ATOMS: atom_id res chain seq x y z
N MET A 1 13.22 20.69 2.86
CA MET A 1 11.82 20.27 3.07
C MET A 1 11.67 18.90 2.46
N LEU A 2 11.13 17.92 3.20
CA LEU A 2 10.82 16.59 2.66
C LEU A 2 9.43 16.61 2.00
N LYS A 3 9.34 16.05 0.78
CA LYS A 3 8.10 15.86 0.03
C LYS A 3 7.69 14.40 0.10
N ILE A 4 6.54 14.13 0.71
CA ILE A 4 6.01 12.78 0.87
C ILE A 4 4.71 12.66 0.07
N GLY A 5 4.66 11.73 -0.88
CA GLY A 5 3.43 11.39 -1.59
C GLY A 5 2.52 10.55 -0.70
N HIS A 6 1.62 11.20 0.05
CA HIS A 6 0.62 10.54 0.88
C HIS A 6 -0.34 9.72 0.01
N ARG A 7 -0.28 8.39 0.16
CA ARG A 7 -0.94 7.38 -0.68
C ARG A 7 -0.56 7.49 -2.16
N GLY A 8 0.69 7.86 -2.40
CA GLY A 8 1.23 8.21 -3.71
C GLY A 8 0.83 9.62 -4.18
N ALA A 9 0.63 9.79 -5.48
CA ALA A 9 0.20 11.04 -6.12
C ALA A 9 -1.33 11.13 -6.23
N ARG A 10 -2.05 10.98 -5.11
CA ARG A 10 -3.52 10.82 -5.07
C ARG A 10 -4.36 11.98 -5.66
N ALA A 11 -3.73 13.12 -5.92
CA ALA A 11 -4.36 14.23 -6.64
C ALA A 11 -4.42 14.01 -8.16
N TYR A 12 -3.61 13.07 -8.67
CA TYR A 12 -3.45 12.77 -10.10
C TYR A 12 -3.92 11.37 -10.44
N GLU A 13 -3.68 10.39 -9.57
CA GLU A 13 -4.05 8.98 -9.76
C GLU A 13 -4.80 8.42 -8.55
N PRO A 14 -5.55 7.30 -8.68
CA PRO A 14 -6.26 6.73 -7.54
C PRO A 14 -5.29 6.37 -6.41
N GLU A 15 -5.63 6.75 -5.18
CA GLU A 15 -4.75 6.54 -4.02
C GLU A 15 -4.36 5.07 -3.83
N ASN A 16 -3.16 4.82 -3.28
CA ASN A 16 -2.68 3.47 -2.96
C ASN A 16 -2.59 2.49 -4.16
N THR A 17 -2.44 3.01 -5.37
CA THR A 17 -2.25 2.20 -6.60
C THR A 17 -0.83 2.28 -7.13
N LEU A 18 -0.44 1.29 -7.95
CA LEU A 18 0.86 1.30 -8.61
C LEU A 18 1.02 2.52 -9.53
N ALA A 19 -0.03 2.93 -10.26
CA ALA A 19 -0.03 4.17 -11.02
C ALA A 19 0.27 5.40 -10.15
N SER A 20 -0.37 5.51 -8.98
CA SER A 20 -0.15 6.62 -8.04
C SER A 20 1.27 6.68 -7.50
N PHE A 21 1.88 5.53 -7.17
CA PHE A 21 3.27 5.49 -6.72
C PHE A 21 4.26 5.82 -7.83
N ARG A 22 4.07 5.30 -9.05
CA ARG A 22 4.90 5.67 -10.21
C ARG A 22 4.82 7.16 -10.47
N ARG A 23 3.61 7.73 -10.46
CA ARG A 23 3.38 9.14 -10.69
C ARG A 23 4.04 10.02 -9.61
N ALA A 24 4.00 9.60 -8.35
CA ALA A 24 4.68 10.33 -7.26
C ALA A 24 6.19 10.39 -7.48
N ILE A 25 6.81 9.26 -7.87
CA ILE A 25 8.25 9.19 -8.18
C ILE A 25 8.59 10.10 -9.36
N GLU A 26 7.79 10.11 -10.43
CA GLU A 26 7.97 11.02 -11.58
C GLU A 26 7.90 12.50 -11.18
N LEU A 27 7.06 12.84 -10.21
CA LEU A 27 6.95 14.19 -9.65
C LEU A 27 8.10 14.55 -8.70
N GLY A 28 9.03 13.63 -8.45
CA GLY A 28 10.24 13.84 -7.66
C GLY A 28 9.98 14.02 -6.17
N VAL A 29 9.06 13.23 -5.59
CA VAL A 29 8.93 13.12 -4.12
C VAL A 29 10.16 12.46 -3.51
N ASP A 30 10.46 12.77 -2.24
CA ASP A 30 11.56 12.15 -1.49
C ASP A 30 11.15 10.78 -0.91
N ALA A 31 9.84 10.63 -0.66
CA ALA A 31 9.23 9.41 -0.16
C ALA A 31 7.79 9.25 -0.67
N VAL A 32 7.29 8.03 -0.65
CA VAL A 32 5.85 7.73 -0.74
C VAL A 32 5.38 7.16 0.58
N GLU A 33 4.13 7.44 0.94
CA GLU A 33 3.46 6.81 2.05
C GLU A 33 2.33 5.91 1.50
N LEU A 34 2.09 4.80 2.18
CA LEU A 34 1.05 3.83 1.85
C LEU A 34 0.46 3.21 3.12
N ASP A 35 -0.75 2.71 2.98
CA ASP A 35 -1.49 2.05 4.06
C ASP A 35 -1.59 0.55 3.78
N ILE A 36 -1.36 -0.31 4.78
CA ILE A 36 -1.56 -1.75 4.62
C ILE A 36 -2.66 -2.32 5.50
N ARG A 37 -3.34 -3.34 4.96
CA ARG A 37 -4.29 -4.23 5.66
C ARG A 37 -4.08 -5.66 5.20
N LYS A 38 -4.71 -6.63 5.86
CA LYS A 38 -4.65 -8.05 5.53
C LYS A 38 -5.98 -8.58 5.02
N THR A 39 -5.90 -9.42 3.99
CA THR A 39 -7.03 -10.20 3.45
C THR A 39 -7.38 -11.37 4.36
N ARG A 40 -8.48 -12.08 4.06
CA ARG A 40 -8.93 -13.29 4.77
C ARG A 40 -7.87 -14.40 4.81
N ASP A 41 -7.08 -14.51 3.75
CA ASP A 41 -5.96 -15.44 3.60
C ASP A 41 -4.61 -14.85 4.05
N ASN A 42 -4.63 -13.77 4.86
CA ASN A 42 -3.48 -13.11 5.47
C ASN A 42 -2.46 -12.50 4.48
N GLU A 43 -2.89 -12.12 3.28
CA GLU A 43 -2.06 -11.39 2.33
C GLU A 43 -2.08 -9.88 2.59
N LEU A 44 -0.92 -9.23 2.46
CA LEU A 44 -0.75 -7.80 2.72
C LEU A 44 -1.14 -6.99 1.49
N VAL A 45 -2.23 -6.25 1.59
CA VAL A 45 -2.77 -5.40 0.51
C VAL A 45 -2.68 -3.93 0.89
N VAL A 46 -2.53 -3.08 -0.13
CA VAL A 46 -2.31 -1.65 0.05
C VAL A 46 -3.63 -0.91 -0.13
N ILE A 47 -4.25 -0.55 1.00
CA ILE A 47 -5.56 0.11 1.06
C ILE A 47 -5.75 0.78 2.43
N HIS A 48 -6.29 2.00 2.42
CA HIS A 48 -6.49 2.78 3.64
C HIS A 48 -7.66 2.28 4.50
N ASN A 49 -8.85 2.22 3.89
CA ASN A 49 -10.09 1.92 4.58
C ASN A 49 -10.16 0.43 4.95
N ALA A 50 -10.90 0.12 6.03
CA ALA A 50 -11.17 -1.27 6.42
C ALA A 50 -12.10 -2.00 5.41
N ASP A 51 -12.72 -1.25 4.51
CA ASP A 51 -13.56 -1.71 3.41
C ASP A 51 -13.00 -1.26 2.05
N VAL A 52 -13.44 -1.94 0.99
CA VAL A 52 -13.05 -1.65 -0.40
C VAL A 52 -13.96 -0.60 -1.07
N ASN A 53 -15.03 -0.19 -0.39
CA ASN A 53 -16.17 0.51 -0.98
C ASN A 53 -15.82 1.89 -1.49
N LYS A 54 -14.88 2.57 -0.82
CA LYS A 54 -14.56 3.97 -1.10
C LYS A 54 -13.71 4.14 -2.37
N THR A 55 -12.80 3.21 -2.63
CA THR A 55 -11.75 3.39 -3.66
C THR A 55 -11.91 2.43 -4.84
N THR A 56 -12.81 1.46 -4.77
CA THR A 56 -13.01 0.45 -5.82
C THR A 56 -14.48 0.23 -6.14
N ASN A 57 -14.74 -0.59 -7.16
CA ASN A 57 -16.07 -1.08 -7.50
C ASN A 57 -16.54 -2.27 -6.63
N GLY A 58 -15.75 -2.72 -5.65
CA GLY A 58 -16.12 -3.77 -4.70
C GLY A 58 -16.99 -3.25 -3.56
N ASN A 59 -17.55 -4.18 -2.78
CA ASN A 59 -18.26 -3.83 -1.55
C ASN A 59 -18.05 -4.89 -0.45
N GLY A 60 -17.56 -4.46 0.71
CA GLY A 60 -17.32 -5.29 1.89
C GLY A 60 -16.00 -4.97 2.58
N PRO A 61 -15.78 -5.52 3.80
CA PRO A 61 -14.53 -5.33 4.52
C PRO A 61 -13.39 -6.12 3.86
N VAL A 62 -12.17 -5.57 3.90
CA VAL A 62 -10.96 -6.13 3.28
C VAL A 62 -10.72 -7.57 3.75
N ASN A 63 -10.90 -7.84 5.04
CA ASN A 63 -10.69 -9.14 5.65
C ASN A 63 -11.76 -10.21 5.30
N SER A 64 -12.77 -9.88 4.49
CA SER A 64 -13.74 -10.85 3.98
C SER A 64 -13.33 -11.50 2.66
N PHE A 65 -12.31 -10.97 1.98
CA PHE A 65 -11.86 -11.43 0.65
C PHE A 65 -10.52 -12.16 0.74
N THR A 66 -10.27 -13.14 -0.12
CA THR A 66 -8.90 -13.61 -0.41
C THR A 66 -8.15 -12.60 -1.27
N LEU A 67 -6.83 -12.77 -1.40
CA LEU A 67 -6.03 -11.95 -2.33
C LEU A 67 -6.57 -12.06 -3.77
N GLU A 68 -6.89 -13.27 -4.20
CA GLU A 68 -7.43 -13.52 -5.54
C GLU A 68 -8.79 -12.83 -5.76
N GLU A 69 -9.64 -12.78 -4.74
CA GLU A 69 -10.94 -12.10 -4.80
C GLU A 69 -10.78 -10.58 -4.81
N ILE A 70 -9.99 -10.02 -3.88
CA ILE A 70 -9.87 -8.57 -3.72
C ILE A 70 -9.16 -7.90 -4.90
N GLN A 71 -8.22 -8.60 -5.55
CA GLN A 71 -7.53 -8.11 -6.75
C GLN A 71 -8.44 -8.04 -7.98
N LYS A 72 -9.64 -8.63 -7.96
CA LYS A 72 -10.62 -8.48 -9.05
C LYS A 72 -11.31 -7.11 -9.03
N PHE A 73 -11.28 -6.40 -7.90
CA PHE A 73 -11.82 -5.05 -7.81
C PHE A 73 -10.90 -4.04 -8.50
N VAL A 74 -11.53 -3.01 -9.07
CA VAL A 74 -10.84 -1.93 -9.79
C VAL A 74 -11.30 -0.57 -9.28
N THR A 75 -10.37 0.38 -9.27
CA THR A 75 -10.63 1.80 -9.04
C THR A 75 -11.34 2.45 -10.23
N GLU A 76 -11.75 3.71 -10.09
CA GLU A 76 -12.36 4.50 -11.18
C GLU A 76 -11.50 4.63 -12.44
N LYS A 77 -10.18 4.44 -12.33
CA LYS A 77 -9.25 4.44 -13.47
C LYS A 77 -8.76 3.06 -13.89
N GLY A 78 -9.38 1.99 -13.39
CA GLY A 78 -9.05 0.62 -13.78
C GLY A 78 -7.83 0.01 -13.07
N GLU A 79 -7.24 0.71 -12.09
CA GLU A 79 -6.17 0.13 -11.26
C GLU A 79 -6.73 -0.89 -10.27
N HIS A 80 -5.99 -1.96 -10.01
CA HIS A 80 -6.31 -2.96 -8.99
C HIS A 80 -5.71 -2.60 -7.62
N ILE A 81 -6.23 -3.20 -6.54
CA ILE A 81 -5.60 -3.11 -5.21
C ILE A 81 -4.28 -3.90 -5.25
N PRO A 82 -3.11 -3.26 -5.05
CA PRO A 82 -1.84 -3.95 -5.10
C PRO A 82 -1.52 -4.63 -3.76
N THR A 83 -0.63 -5.62 -3.80
CA THR A 83 0.03 -6.11 -2.60
C THR A 83 1.13 -5.16 -2.15
N LEU A 84 1.56 -5.28 -0.89
CA LEU A 84 2.77 -4.56 -0.43
C LEU A 84 4.00 -4.96 -1.27
N GLU A 85 4.10 -6.22 -1.69
CA GLU A 85 5.20 -6.69 -2.53
C GLU A 85 5.22 -5.99 -3.89
N ASP A 86 4.07 -5.85 -4.54
CA ASP A 86 3.93 -5.13 -5.81
C ASP A 86 4.41 -3.68 -5.69
N VAL A 87 4.02 -2.99 -4.63
CA VAL A 87 4.44 -1.60 -4.39
C VAL A 87 5.95 -1.53 -4.12
N LEU A 88 6.50 -2.44 -3.31
CA LEU A 88 7.94 -2.46 -3.05
C LEU A 88 8.77 -2.79 -4.30
N ASP A 89 8.26 -3.60 -5.23
CA ASP A 89 8.89 -3.83 -6.53
C ASP A 89 8.81 -2.58 -7.43
N VAL A 90 7.67 -1.87 -7.41
CA VAL A 90 7.46 -0.64 -8.18
C VAL A 90 8.13 0.59 -7.58
N VAL A 91 8.47 0.62 -6.30
CA VAL A 91 9.24 1.73 -5.70
C VAL A 91 10.73 1.39 -5.64
N GLY A 92 11.06 0.19 -5.19
CA GLY A 92 12.44 -0.26 -4.99
C GLY A 92 13.21 0.69 -4.06
N LYS A 93 14.44 1.04 -4.46
CA LYS A 93 15.32 1.98 -3.74
C LYS A 93 15.29 3.41 -4.29
N ARG A 94 14.30 3.76 -5.10
CA ARG A 94 14.24 5.08 -5.77
C ARG A 94 13.91 6.21 -4.81
N VAL A 95 13.03 5.94 -3.85
CA VAL A 95 12.58 6.87 -2.80
C VAL A 95 12.34 6.07 -1.51
N LYS A 96 12.20 6.74 -0.36
CA LYS A 96 11.79 6.05 0.87
C LYS A 96 10.32 5.64 0.81
N VAL A 97 9.96 4.59 1.55
CA VAL A 97 8.57 4.13 1.68
C VAL A 97 8.16 4.20 3.15
N LEU A 98 7.12 4.96 3.44
CA LEU A 98 6.46 4.95 4.74
C LEU A 98 5.30 3.97 4.67
N VAL A 99 5.38 2.89 5.43
CA VAL A 99 4.34 1.86 5.50
C VAL A 99 3.56 2.07 6.78
N GLU A 100 2.31 2.52 6.65
CA GLU A 100 1.37 2.62 7.76
C GLU A 100 0.68 1.27 8.01
N LEU A 101 0.88 0.72 9.21
CA LEU A 101 0.18 -0.47 9.68
C LEU A 101 -1.19 -0.05 10.20
N LYS A 102 -2.28 -0.45 9.54
CA LYS A 102 -3.64 -0.09 9.95
C LYS A 102 -4.29 -1.05 10.95
N GLU A 103 -3.63 -2.17 11.24
CA GLU A 103 -4.16 -3.23 12.08
C GLU A 103 -3.04 -4.17 12.55
N PRO A 104 -3.22 -4.83 13.71
CA PRO A 104 -2.23 -5.71 14.30
C PRO A 104 -2.02 -7.00 13.50
N ASP A 105 -0.96 -7.73 13.87
CA ASP A 105 -0.50 -8.98 13.26
C ASP A 105 -0.05 -8.84 11.80
N THR A 106 0.35 -7.64 11.38
CA THR A 106 0.93 -7.39 10.05
C THR A 106 2.45 -7.23 10.10
N GLU A 107 3.00 -6.89 11.26
CA GLU A 107 4.38 -6.47 11.50
C GLU A 107 5.38 -7.54 11.05
N LYS A 108 5.15 -8.80 11.45
CA LYS A 108 6.06 -9.92 11.13
C LYS A 108 6.17 -10.13 9.63
N LYS A 109 5.03 -10.20 8.93
CA LYS A 109 4.99 -10.44 7.48
C LYS A 109 5.60 -9.25 6.72
N VAL A 110 5.38 -8.03 7.19
CA VAL A 110 6.03 -6.81 6.65
C VAL A 110 7.55 -6.85 6.82
N ILE A 111 8.04 -7.13 8.03
CA ILE A 111 9.49 -7.19 8.30
C ILE A 111 10.16 -8.30 7.48
N GLU A 112 9.54 -9.47 7.39
CA GLU A 112 10.04 -10.58 6.57
C GLU A 112 10.12 -10.21 5.09
N LEU A 113 9.10 -9.54 4.56
CA LEU A 113 9.07 -9.04 3.19
C LEU A 113 10.20 -8.02 2.94
N ILE A 114 10.34 -7.02 3.81
CA ILE A 114 11.37 -5.97 3.70
C ILE A 114 12.77 -6.58 3.75
N ARG A 115 13.01 -7.55 4.63
CA ARG A 115 14.28 -8.29 4.72
C ARG A 115 14.55 -9.08 3.44
N ARG A 116 13.56 -9.84 2.95
CA ARG A 116 13.67 -10.63 1.71
C ARG A 116 14.03 -9.75 0.52
N LYS A 117 13.44 -8.56 0.43
CA LYS A 117 13.68 -7.59 -0.65
C LYS A 117 14.91 -6.68 -0.42
N LYS A 118 15.62 -6.82 0.72
CA LYS A 118 16.81 -6.02 1.09
C LYS A 118 16.54 -4.51 1.12
N LEU A 119 15.39 -4.13 1.69
CA LEU A 119 14.89 -2.75 1.79
C LEU A 119 14.88 -2.21 3.24
N MET A 120 15.64 -2.82 4.16
CA MET A 120 15.66 -2.44 5.58
C MET A 120 16.03 -0.97 5.82
N ASP A 121 16.86 -0.38 4.97
CA ASP A 121 17.27 1.02 5.09
C ASP A 121 16.30 1.97 4.36
N ASP A 122 15.37 1.44 3.56
CA ASP A 122 14.52 2.19 2.63
C ASP A 122 13.07 2.31 3.07
N VAL A 123 12.65 1.46 4.02
CA VAL A 123 11.29 1.42 4.55
C VAL A 123 11.25 1.93 5.99
N ILE A 124 10.30 2.81 6.26
CA ILE A 124 9.98 3.31 7.60
C ILE A 124 8.59 2.78 7.96
N LEU A 125 8.47 2.08 9.09
CA LEU A 125 7.18 1.64 9.60
C LEU A 125 6.59 2.73 10.49
N ILE A 126 5.31 3.04 10.28
CA ILE A 126 4.51 3.94 11.11
C ILE A 126 3.20 3.25 11.49
N SER A 127 2.62 3.64 12.61
CA SER A 127 1.31 3.15 13.05
C SER A 127 0.66 4.20 13.94
N PHE A 128 -0.67 4.27 13.90
CA PHE A 128 -1.49 4.96 14.89
C PHE A 128 -2.31 3.97 15.73
N ASP A 129 -2.22 2.66 15.45
CA ASP A 129 -2.78 1.63 16.32
C ASP A 129 -1.90 1.51 17.57
N GLU A 130 -2.52 1.63 18.74
CA GLU A 130 -1.87 1.56 20.05
C GLU A 130 -1.92 0.16 20.67
N ASN A 131 -2.59 -0.81 20.03
CA ASN A 131 -2.81 -2.15 20.56
C ASN A 131 -1.74 -3.18 20.13
#